data_AF-S4RDR5-F1
#
_entry.id   AF-S4RDR5-F1
#
_cell.length_a   1.000
_cell.length_b   1.000
_cell.length_c   1.000
_cell.angle_alpha   90.00
_cell.angle_beta   90.00
_cell.angle_gamma   90.00
#
_symmetry.space_group_name_H-M   'P 1'
#
loop_
_entity.id
_entity.type
_entity.pdbx_description
1 polymer ?
#
loop_
_entity_poly.entity_id
_entity_poly.type
_entity_poly.pdbx_seq_one_letter_code
_entity_poly.pdbx_strand_id
1 'polypeptide(L)'
;RPTWSEGDSTWSEGDSTWSESDSTWSEGDSTWSEGDSTWSEGDSTWSEGDSTWSEGDSTWSEGDSTWSEGDSTYSEGDSTWSEGDSTWSEGDSTWSEGDSTWSEGDSTWSEGDSTWSEGDSNWSEGDSTWSEGDSTWIFLGSYR
;
A
#
# COMPACT_ATOMS: atom_id res chain seq x y z
N ARG A 1 -18.05 -9.77 -21.58
CA ARG A 1 -16.93 -9.51 -22.51
C ARG A 1 -16.02 -8.55 -21.75
N PRO A 2 -14.70 -8.79 -21.68
CA PRO A 2 -13.82 -7.86 -20.99
C PRO A 2 -13.95 -6.47 -21.60
N THR A 3 -14.03 -5.46 -20.74
CA THR A 3 -14.03 -4.02 -21.08
C THR A 3 -12.61 -3.50 -20.87
N TRP A 4 -12.17 -2.62 -21.77
CA TRP A 4 -10.83 -2.04 -21.79
C TRP A 4 -10.99 -0.52 -21.76
N SER A 5 -10.28 0.14 -20.87
CA SER A 5 -10.14 1.58 -20.75
C SER A 5 -8.67 1.93 -20.93
N GLU A 6 -8.33 2.76 -21.92
CA GLU A 6 -6.94 3.14 -22.21
C GLU A 6 -6.85 4.66 -22.48
N GLY A 7 -5.81 5.31 -21.96
CA GLY A 7 -5.29 6.59 -22.50
C GLY A 7 -4.96 7.70 -21.50
N ASP A 8 -4.15 8.65 -21.97
CA ASP A 8 -3.70 9.80 -21.17
C ASP A 8 -4.81 10.85 -21.04
N SER A 9 -5.14 11.22 -19.81
CA SER A 9 -6.22 12.17 -19.57
C SER A 9 -5.99 13.00 -18.31
N THR A 10 -6.78 14.05 -18.12
CA THR A 10 -6.79 14.74 -16.81
C THR A 10 -7.65 13.99 -15.79
N TRP A 11 -8.63 13.21 -16.25
CA TRP A 11 -9.64 12.51 -15.48
C TRP A 11 -9.98 11.19 -16.18
N SER A 12 -9.59 10.08 -15.57
CA SER A 12 -9.91 8.71 -16.00
C SER A 12 -10.90 8.11 -15.00
N GLU A 13 -12.04 7.63 -15.47
CA GLU A 13 -13.17 7.27 -14.61
C GLU A 13 -13.87 5.99 -15.11
N GLY A 14 -14.15 5.06 -14.20
CA GLY A 14 -15.19 4.03 -14.33
C GLY A 14 -14.74 2.57 -14.50
N ASP A 15 -15.71 1.66 -14.37
CA ASP A 15 -15.43 0.23 -14.21
C ASP A 15 -14.97 -0.47 -15.50
N SER A 16 -13.85 -1.16 -15.41
CA SER A 16 -13.27 -1.91 -16.54
C SER A 16 -12.77 -3.29 -16.14
N THR A 17 -12.53 -4.18 -17.11
CA THR A 17 -11.77 -5.40 -16.80
C THR A 17 -10.27 -5.10 -16.81
N TRP A 18 -9.85 -4.18 -17.68
CA TRP A 18 -8.48 -3.70 -17.84
C TRP A 18 -8.52 -2.18 -17.97
N SER A 19 -7.81 -1.48 -17.09
CA SER A 19 -7.60 -0.04 -17.12
C SER A 19 -6.11 0.22 -17.26
N GLU A 20 -5.70 0.93 -18.31
CA GLU A 20 -4.34 1.46 -18.44
C GLU A 20 -4.40 2.98 -18.65
N SER A 21 -3.93 3.78 -17.68
CA SER A 21 -4.01 5.24 -17.84
C SER A 21 -2.95 6.03 -17.08
N ASP A 22 -2.37 7.02 -17.76
CA ASP A 22 -1.61 8.10 -17.13
C ASP A 22 -2.53 9.31 -16.95
N SER A 23 -2.81 9.70 -15.69
CA SER A 23 -3.77 10.78 -15.44
C SER A 23 -3.48 11.62 -14.21
N THR A 24 -4.12 12.80 -14.10
CA THR A 24 -4.05 13.54 -12.83
C THR A 24 -4.96 12.91 -11.78
N TRP A 25 -6.14 12.43 -12.20
CA TRP A 25 -7.12 11.77 -11.36
C TRP A 25 -7.60 10.49 -12.06
N SER A 26 -7.47 9.36 -11.39
CA SER A 26 -7.99 8.06 -11.81
C SER A 26 -8.94 7.54 -10.73
N GLU A 27 -10.20 7.30 -11.08
CA GLU A 27 -11.21 6.72 -10.17
C GLU A 27 -11.90 5.52 -10.82
N GLY A 28 -12.02 4.39 -10.12
CA GLY A 28 -12.95 3.31 -10.48
C GLY A 28 -12.42 1.89 -10.32
N ASP A 29 -13.34 0.93 -10.43
CA ASP A 29 -13.04 -0.47 -10.13
C ASP A 29 -12.54 -1.23 -11.36
N SER A 30 -11.50 -2.06 -11.18
CA SER A 30 -11.01 -2.90 -12.27
C SER A 30 -10.57 -4.29 -11.83
N THR A 31 -10.39 -5.21 -12.78
CA THR A 31 -9.67 -6.46 -12.44
C THR A 31 -8.17 -6.22 -12.50
N TRP A 32 -7.72 -5.43 -13.47
CA TRP A 32 -6.34 -5.03 -13.69
C TRP A 32 -6.32 -3.52 -13.91
N SER A 33 -5.58 -2.80 -13.07
CA SER A 33 -5.30 -1.38 -13.20
C SER A 33 -3.80 -1.20 -13.35
N GLU A 34 -3.37 -0.54 -14.43
CA GLU A 34 -1.98 -0.12 -14.60
C GLU A 34 -1.90 1.39 -14.93
N GLY A 35 -0.88 2.08 -14.43
CA GLY A 35 -0.50 3.43 -14.89
C GLY A 35 -0.28 4.45 -13.78
N ASP A 36 0.27 5.61 -14.16
CA ASP A 36 0.71 6.62 -13.21
C ASP A 36 -0.37 7.69 -12.98
N SER A 37 -0.56 8.09 -11.71
CA SER A 37 -1.48 9.19 -11.42
C SER A 37 -1.03 10.15 -10.33
N THR A 38 -1.62 11.35 -10.26
CA THR A 38 -1.44 12.17 -9.05
C THR A 38 -2.34 11.66 -7.92
N TRP A 39 -3.56 11.27 -8.27
CA TRP A 39 -4.56 10.71 -7.38
C TRP A 39 -5.17 9.48 -8.04
N SER A 40 -5.07 8.33 -7.37
CA SER A 40 -5.71 7.07 -7.74
C SER A 40 -6.69 6.67 -6.64
N GLU A 41 -7.94 6.40 -7.01
CA GLU A 41 -8.97 5.88 -6.11
C GLU A 41 -9.68 4.67 -6.75
N GLY A 42 -9.84 3.57 -6.04
CA GLY A 42 -10.72 2.46 -6.46
C GLY A 42 -10.18 1.07 -6.20
N ASP A 43 -11.07 0.08 -6.35
CA ASP A 43 -10.75 -1.31 -6.00
C ASP A 43 -10.24 -2.09 -7.21
N SER A 44 -9.23 -2.93 -7.00
CA SER A 44 -8.73 -3.81 -8.06
C SER A 44 -8.40 -5.22 -7.60
N THR A 45 -8.28 -6.17 -8.52
CA THR A 45 -7.61 -7.45 -8.15
C THR A 45 -6.10 -7.28 -8.23
N TRP A 46 -5.62 -6.56 -9.25
CA TRP A 46 -4.23 -6.22 -9.49
C TRP A 46 -4.13 -4.73 -9.79
N SER A 47 -3.35 -4.02 -9.00
CA SER A 47 -2.99 -2.61 -9.21
C SER A 47 -1.48 -2.51 -9.41
N GLU A 48 -1.02 -1.89 -10.50
CA GLU A 48 0.38 -1.56 -10.73
C GLU A 48 0.51 -0.08 -11.11
N GLY A 49 1.36 0.70 -10.43
CA GLY A 49 1.68 2.05 -10.89
C GLY A 49 2.01 3.04 -9.78
N ASP A 50 2.61 4.17 -10.17
CA ASP A 50 3.07 5.17 -9.21
C ASP A 50 2.02 6.26 -9.01
N SER A 51 1.86 6.71 -7.75
CA SER A 51 0.97 7.83 -7.48
C SER A 51 1.48 8.82 -6.43
N THR A 52 0.92 10.03 -6.39
CA THR A 52 1.16 10.87 -5.19
C THR A 52 0.24 10.44 -4.05
N TRP A 53 -1.01 10.10 -4.38
CA TRP A 53 -2.02 9.61 -3.47
C TRP A 53 -2.69 8.39 -4.10
N SER A 54 -2.66 7.25 -3.41
CA SER A 54 -3.38 6.03 -3.76
C SER A 54 -4.36 5.70 -2.64
N GLU A 55 -5.62 5.48 -2.98
CA GLU A 55 -6.67 5.01 -2.07
C GLU A 55 -7.40 3.81 -2.70
N GLY A 56 -7.57 2.70 -1.99
CA GLY A 56 -8.44 1.60 -2.44
C GLY A 56 -7.92 0.21 -2.10
N ASP A 57 -8.81 -0.78 -2.22
CA ASP A 57 -8.50 -2.16 -1.85
C ASP A 57 -8.00 -2.98 -3.04
N SER A 58 -7.02 -3.84 -2.80
CA SER A 58 -6.55 -4.76 -3.85
C SER A 58 -6.27 -6.18 -3.36
N THR A 59 -6.18 -7.14 -4.28
CA THR A 59 -5.55 -8.43 -3.90
C THR A 59 -4.04 -8.31 -4.00
N TRP A 60 -3.55 -7.65 -5.04
CA TRP A 60 -2.14 -7.36 -5.31
C TRP A 60 -2.00 -5.89 -5.66
N SER A 61 -1.18 -5.16 -4.91
CA SER A 61 -0.78 -3.78 -5.20
C SER A 61 0.73 -3.75 -5.39
N GLU A 62 1.19 -3.19 -6.50
CA GLU A 62 2.60 -2.90 -6.77
C GLU A 62 2.75 -1.42 -7.17
N GLY A 63 3.66 -0.67 -6.54
CA GLY A 63 3.99 0.70 -6.98
C GLY A 63 4.35 1.67 -5.86
N ASP A 64 4.99 2.78 -6.22
CA ASP A 64 5.45 3.77 -5.25
C ASP A 64 4.43 4.88 -5.06
N SER A 65 4.28 5.35 -3.81
CA SER A 65 3.41 6.49 -3.52
C SER A 65 3.95 7.49 -2.51
N THR A 66 3.44 8.72 -2.50
CA THR A 66 3.70 9.59 -1.33
C THR A 66 2.78 9.21 -0.17
N TRP A 67 1.51 8.92 -0.48
CA TRP A 67 0.47 8.50 0.45
C TRP A 67 -0.24 7.30 -0.15
N SER A 68 -0.24 6.17 0.55
CA SER A 68 -1.01 4.97 0.24
C SER A 68 -2.00 4.71 1.36
N GLU A 69 -3.27 4.54 1.03
CA GLU A 69 -4.33 4.12 1.95
C GLU A 69 -5.10 2.94 1.33
N GLY A 70 -5.26 1.83 2.05
CA GLY A 70 -6.12 0.72 1.61
C GLY A 70 -5.61 -0.66 1.98
N ASP A 71 -6.51 -1.65 1.92
CA ASP A 71 -6.20 -3.01 2.33
C ASP A 71 -5.75 -3.86 1.14
N SER A 72 -4.77 -4.74 1.37
CA SER A 72 -4.34 -5.68 0.33
C SER A 72 -4.07 -7.09 0.83
N THR A 73 -4.05 -8.08 -0.06
CA THR A 73 -3.47 -9.38 0.33
C THR A 73 -1.94 -9.32 0.22
N TYR A 74 -1.44 -8.72 -0.87
CA TYR A 74 -0.04 -8.47 -1.13
C TYR A 74 0.14 -7.01 -1.54
N SER A 75 0.99 -6.29 -0.82
CA SER A 75 1.43 -4.94 -1.17
C SER A 75 2.94 -4.95 -1.36
N GLU A 76 3.43 -4.46 -2.51
CA GLU A 76 4.84 -4.20 -2.75
C GLU A 76 5.02 -2.74 -3.21
N GLY A 77 5.94 -1.99 -2.59
CA GLY A 77 6.27 -0.63 -3.03
C GLY A 77 6.63 0.32 -1.90
N ASP A 78 7.34 1.40 -2.25
CA ASP A 78 7.82 2.38 -1.27
C ASP A 78 6.80 3.50 -1.09
N SER A 79 6.67 3.99 0.15
CA SER A 79 5.83 5.17 0.40
C SER A 79 6.37 6.16 1.42
N THR A 80 5.94 7.42 1.38
CA THR A 80 6.23 8.30 2.53
C THR A 80 5.31 7.97 3.70
N TRP A 81 4.03 7.74 3.41
CA TRP A 81 2.98 7.35 4.35
C TRP A 81 2.21 6.17 3.77
N SER A 82 2.15 5.07 4.52
CA SER A 82 1.31 3.91 4.20
C SER A 82 0.33 3.69 5.34
N GLU A 83 -0.95 3.57 5.03
CA GLU A 83 -2.01 3.20 5.96
C GLU A 83 -2.81 2.03 5.35
N GLY A 84 -2.99 0.93 6.10
CA GLY A 84 -3.82 -0.19 5.66
C GLY A 84 -3.32 -1.57 6.06
N ASP A 85 -4.22 -2.54 6.08
CA ASP A 85 -3.90 -3.90 6.50
C ASP A 85 -3.47 -4.76 5.32
N SER A 86 -2.51 -5.65 5.54
CA SER A 86 -2.11 -6.62 4.52
C SER A 86 -1.82 -8.03 5.02
N THR A 87 -1.88 -9.04 4.15
CA THR A 87 -1.31 -10.34 4.54
C THR A 87 0.21 -10.32 4.40
N TRP A 88 0.70 -9.75 3.31
CA TRP A 88 2.10 -9.53 3.00
C TRP A 88 2.30 -8.07 2.58
N SER A 89 3.22 -7.38 3.24
CA SER A 89 3.70 -6.06 2.87
C SER A 89 5.20 -6.11 2.63
N GLU A 90 5.66 -5.65 1.47
CA GLU A 90 7.08 -5.43 1.15
C GLU A 90 7.27 -3.96 0.74
N GLY A 91 8.23 -3.26 1.33
CA GLY A 91 8.58 -1.89 0.92
C GLY A 91 8.94 -0.97 2.08
N ASP A 92 9.69 0.08 1.76
CA ASP A 92 10.18 1.05 2.74
C ASP A 92 9.18 2.19 2.91
N SER A 93 9.07 2.69 4.15
CA SER A 93 8.25 3.87 4.41
C SER A 93 8.82 4.86 5.41
N THR A 94 8.39 6.13 5.36
CA THR A 94 8.70 7.02 6.50
C THR A 94 7.76 6.75 7.67
N TRP A 95 6.47 6.58 7.37
CA TRP A 95 5.42 6.22 8.30
C TRP A 95 4.61 5.07 7.73
N SER A 96 4.50 3.98 8.49
CA SER A 96 3.62 2.84 8.19
C SER A 96 2.66 2.66 9.35
N GLU A 97 1.37 2.60 9.04
CA GLU A 97 0.29 2.28 9.96
C GLU A 97 -0.53 1.11 9.38
N GLY A 98 -0.75 0.05 10.15
CA GLY A 98 -1.57 -1.09 9.72
C GLY A 98 -1.05 -2.45 10.16
N ASP A 99 -1.94 -3.43 10.24
CA ASP A 99 -1.60 -4.78 10.67
C ASP A 99 -1.17 -5.64 9.48
N SER A 100 -0.20 -6.54 9.71
CA SER A 100 0.22 -7.49 8.68
C SER A 100 0.55 -8.89 9.19
N THR A 101 0.38 -9.93 8.38
CA THR A 101 0.92 -11.24 8.78
C THR A 101 2.43 -11.27 8.60
N TRP A 102 2.90 -10.77 7.46
CA TRP A 102 4.31 -10.62 7.10
C TRP A 102 4.56 -9.19 6.63
N SER A 103 5.55 -8.54 7.23
CA SER A 103 6.03 -7.21 6.82
C SER A 103 7.53 -7.28 6.58
N GLU A 104 7.98 -6.85 5.41
CA GLU A 104 9.37 -6.71 5.04
C GLU A 104 9.63 -5.26 4.58
N GLY A 105 10.56 -4.55 5.22
CA GLY A 105 10.90 -3.18 4.85
C GLY A 105 11.29 -2.29 6.03
N ASP A 106 12.05 -1.24 5.75
CA ASP A 106 12.52 -0.29 6.74
C ASP A 106 11.50 0.84 6.94
N SER A 107 11.35 1.32 8.18
CA SER A 107 10.51 2.48 8.46
C SER A 107 11.09 3.47 9.47
N THR A 108 10.75 4.76 9.38
CA THR A 108 11.10 5.68 10.49
C THR A 108 10.12 5.50 11.66
N TRP A 109 8.84 5.38 11.36
CA TRP A 109 7.77 5.09 12.31
C TRP A 109 6.91 3.95 11.76
N SER A 110 6.69 2.93 12.58
CA SER A 110 5.78 1.83 12.30
C SER A 110 4.79 1.70 13.45
N GLU A 111 3.50 1.68 13.12
CA GLU A 111 2.39 1.42 14.03
C GLU A 111 1.56 0.25 13.48
N GLY A 112 1.35 -0.81 14.28
CA GLY A 112 0.60 -1.98 13.86
C GLY A 112 1.20 -3.30 14.35
N ASP A 113 0.37 -4.34 14.39
CA ASP A 113 0.75 -5.67 14.81
C ASP A 113 1.20 -6.53 13.63
N SER A 114 2.21 -7.38 13.86
CA SER A 114 2.60 -8.38 12.87
C SER A 114 2.91 -9.77 13.41
N THR A 115 2.76 -10.80 12.57
CA THR A 115 3.26 -12.13 12.98
C THR A 115 4.77 -12.23 12.74
N TRP A 116 5.22 -11.78 11.57
CA TRP A 116 6.62 -11.70 11.16
C TRP A 116 6.92 -10.31 10.64
N SER A 117 8.00 -9.71 11.13
CA SER A 117 8.53 -8.44 10.64
C SER A 117 10.02 -8.57 10.35
N GLU A 118 10.45 -8.20 9.15
CA GLU A 118 11.85 -8.05 8.77
C GLU A 118 12.10 -6.60 8.35
N GLY A 119 13.11 -5.94 8.93
CA GLY A 119 13.41 -4.53 8.67
C GLY A 119 13.67 -3.71 9.92
N ASP A 120 14.34 -2.57 9.74
CA ASP A 120 14.74 -1.67 10.80
C ASP A 120 13.70 -0.55 11.01
N SER A 121 13.51 -0.14 12.27
CA SER A 121 12.68 1.04 12.58
C SER A 121 13.29 1.99 13.60
N ASN A 122 13.06 3.30 13.46
CA ASN A 122 13.44 4.22 14.54
C ASN A 122 12.43 4.13 15.69
N TRP A 123 11.14 4.12 15.38
CA TRP A 123 10.04 4.01 16.34
C TRP A 123 9.07 2.92 15.89
N SER A 124 8.74 2.00 16.80
CA SER A 124 7.73 0.96 16.57
C SER A 124 6.73 0.94 17.72
N GLU A 125 5.43 0.93 17.39
CA GLU A 125 4.30 0.73 18.30
C GLU A 125 3.43 -0.42 17.78
N GLY A 126 3.33 -1.51 18.56
CA GLY A 126 2.68 -2.75 18.13
C GLY A 126 3.46 -3.98 18.59
N ASP A 127 2.90 -5.15 18.37
CA ASP A 127 3.47 -6.44 18.75
C ASP A 127 3.85 -7.27 17.52
N SER A 128 5.08 -7.78 17.51
CA SER A 128 5.53 -8.80 16.55
C SER A 128 5.85 -10.12 17.24
N THR A 129 5.38 -11.24 16.67
CA THR A 129 5.74 -12.58 17.22
C THR A 129 7.19 -12.96 16.90
N TRP A 130 7.62 -12.64 15.67
CA TRP A 130 9.00 -12.77 15.19
C TRP A 130 9.44 -11.47 14.53
N SER A 131 10.63 -10.99 14.88
CA SER A 131 11.23 -9.81 14.28
C SER A 131 12.70 -10.06 13.94
N GLU A 132 13.09 -9.78 12.70
CA GLU A 132 14.49 -9.70 12.28
C GLU A 132 14.80 -8.26 11.84
N GLY A 133 15.43 -7.49 12.73
CA GLY A 133 15.71 -6.07 12.54
C GLY A 133 15.90 -5.35 13.87
N ASP A 134 16.33 -4.09 13.84
CA ASP A 134 16.57 -3.28 15.02
C ASP A 134 15.55 -2.13 15.11
N SER A 135 14.90 -2.00 16.28
CA SER A 135 14.10 -0.81 16.63
C SER A 135 14.82 0.05 17.67
N THR A 136 14.99 1.36 17.41
CA THR A 136 15.64 2.24 18.41
C THR A 136 14.74 2.54 19.62
N TRP A 137 13.42 2.61 19.39
CA TRP A 137 12.40 2.79 20.41
C TRP A 137 11.21 1.87 20.13
N ILE A 138 10.83 1.07 21.13
CA ILE A 138 9.66 0.19 21.08
C ILE A 138 8.66 0.66 22.13
N PHE A 139 7.45 0.99 21.71
CA PHE A 139 6.31 1.25 22.58
C PHE A 139 5.48 -0.03 22.73
N LEU A 140 5.73 -0.76 23.81
CA LEU A 140 4.87 -1.89 24.19
C LEU A 140 3.58 -1.33 24.79
N GLY A 141 2.46 -1.49 24.09
CA GLY A 141 1.13 -1.14 24.58
C GLY A 141 0.92 -1.70 25.99
N SER A 142 0.86 -0.81 26.98
CA SER A 142 0.69 -1.22 28.37
C SER A 142 -0.78 -1.62 28.59
N TYR A 143 -1.13 -2.89 28.38
CA TYR A 143 -2.42 -3.43 28.80
C TYR A 143 -2.63 -3.20 30.31
N ARG A 144 -3.70 -2.48 30.65
CA ARG A 144 -4.32 -2.50 31.99
C ARG A 144 -5.59 -3.31 31.98
#